data_AF-A0A9D6IVF5-F1
#
_entry.id   AF-A0A9D6IVF5-F1
#
_cell.length_a   1.000
_cell.length_b   1.000
_cell.length_c   1.000
_cell.angle_alpha   90.00
_cell.angle_beta   90.00
_cell.angle_gamma   90.00
#
_symmetry.space_group_name_H-M   'P 1'
#
loop_
_entity.id
_entity.type
_entity.pdbx_description
1 polymer ?
#
loop_
_entity_poly.entity_id
_entity_poly.type
_entity_poly.pdbx_seq_one_letter_code
_entity_poly.pdbx_strand_id
1 'polypeptide(L)'
;MSDLANKTCVPCMGNVPALRGDEANRLLRQLADGWSIVGDHHLEKKYRFPDFRQALDFVGRIGELAERQGHHPDIHLAWGKVVLTVWTHKIDGLTESDFVFAAKADLALEAKASNRSATATDETKVQRMRELVQEAEDIRRAVYDGMQDLRAILPGKRYPRTYH
;
A
#
# COMPACT_ATOMS: atom_id res chain seq x y z
N MET A 1 -10.09 -8.17 -18.66
CA MET A 1 -8.72 -7.72 -18.26
C MET A 1 -8.04 -7.18 -19.50
N SER A 2 -7.52 -5.96 -19.45
CA SER A 2 -6.77 -5.37 -20.57
C SER A 2 -5.38 -6.01 -20.69
N ASP A 3 -4.88 -6.22 -21.92
CA ASP A 3 -3.51 -6.73 -22.14
C ASP A 3 -2.43 -5.87 -21.48
N LEU A 4 -2.68 -4.56 -21.35
CA LEU A 4 -1.80 -3.62 -20.65
C LEU A 4 -1.52 -4.00 -19.19
N ALA A 5 -2.51 -4.55 -18.48
CA ALA A 5 -2.36 -4.89 -17.07
C ALA A 5 -1.37 -6.05 -16.84
N ASN A 6 -1.12 -6.86 -17.87
CA ASN A 6 -0.18 -7.98 -17.84
C ASN A 6 1.27 -7.57 -18.15
N LYS A 7 1.49 -6.35 -18.67
CA LYS A 7 2.83 -5.83 -18.96
C LYS A 7 3.51 -5.32 -17.69
N THR A 8 4.81 -5.03 -17.79
CA THR A 8 5.58 -4.35 -16.73
C THR A 8 5.97 -2.97 -17.22
N CYS A 9 5.96 -1.98 -16.34
CA CYS A 9 6.47 -0.65 -16.67
C CYS A 9 7.95 -0.75 -17.05
N VAL A 10 8.31 -0.18 -18.19
CA VAL A 10 9.69 -0.10 -18.65
C VAL A 10 10.23 1.27 -18.24
N PRO A 11 11.35 1.35 -17.51
CA PRO A 11 11.99 2.62 -17.17
C PRO A 11 12.29 3.43 -18.43
N CYS A 12 11.86 4.69 -18.45
CA CYS A 12 12.10 5.56 -19.60
C CYS A 12 13.58 5.99 -19.66
N MET A 13 14.21 5.84 -20.82
CA MET A 13 15.58 6.29 -21.04
C MET A 13 15.70 7.78 -21.41
N GLY A 14 14.57 8.46 -21.66
CA GLY A 14 14.51 9.91 -21.93
C GLY A 14 14.69 10.31 -23.40
N ASN A 15 14.90 9.33 -24.28
CA ASN A 15 15.15 9.52 -25.71
C ASN A 15 13.96 9.09 -26.59
N VAL A 16 12.81 8.82 -25.99
CA VAL A 16 11.59 8.43 -26.70
C VAL A 16 10.63 9.62 -26.77
N PRO A 17 10.03 9.91 -27.94
CA PRO A 17 8.98 10.92 -28.05
C PRO A 17 7.78 10.55 -27.17
N ALA A 18 7.12 11.56 -26.59
CA ALA A 18 5.88 11.37 -25.86
C ALA A 18 4.75 10.91 -26.79
N LEU A 19 3.95 9.95 -26.33
CA LEU A 19 2.75 9.48 -27.01
C LEU A 19 1.69 10.57 -27.04
N ARG A 20 1.11 10.83 -28.21
CA ARG A 20 0.05 11.84 -28.43
C ARG A 20 -0.94 11.37 -29.48
N GLY A 21 -2.08 12.08 -29.58
CA GLY A 21 -3.06 11.88 -30.64
C GLY A 21 -3.56 10.44 -30.73
N ASP A 22 -3.60 9.89 -31.94
CA ASP A 22 -4.18 8.57 -32.23
C ASP A 22 -3.51 7.43 -31.47
N GLU A 23 -2.20 7.49 -31.25
CA GLU A 23 -1.46 6.44 -30.57
C GLU A 23 -1.81 6.37 -29.08
N ALA A 24 -1.83 7.52 -28.41
CA ALA A 24 -2.25 7.63 -27.02
C ALA A 24 -3.73 7.23 -26.86
N ASN A 25 -4.59 7.67 -27.78
CA ASN A 25 -6.02 7.32 -27.78
C ASN A 25 -6.26 5.82 -28.00
N ARG A 26 -5.40 5.14 -28.77
CA ARG A 26 -5.49 3.67 -28.96
C ARG A 26 -5.21 2.93 -27.65
N LEU A 27 -4.26 3.40 -26.85
CA LEU A 27 -3.96 2.82 -25.54
C LEU A 27 -5.04 3.18 -24.51
N LEU A 28 -5.55 4.42 -24.55
CA LEU A 28 -6.64 4.87 -23.68
C LEU A 28 -7.88 3.97 -23.81
N ARG A 29 -8.24 3.57 -25.05
CA ARG A 29 -9.38 2.66 -25.31
C ARG A 29 -9.22 1.26 -24.72
N GLN A 30 -8.02 0.88 -24.29
CA GLN A 30 -7.78 -0.41 -23.62
C GLN A 30 -7.92 -0.31 -22.11
N LEU A 31 -7.99 0.90 -21.54
CA LEU A 31 -8.20 1.11 -20.11
C LEU A 31 -9.68 0.95 -19.76
N ALA A 32 -9.96 0.68 -18.48
CA ALA A 32 -11.34 0.71 -18.00
C ALA A 32 -11.87 2.16 -17.99
N ASP A 33 -13.20 2.30 -17.98
CA ASP A 33 -13.86 3.59 -18.03
C ASP A 33 -13.38 4.55 -16.91
N GLY A 34 -13.41 5.85 -17.25
CA GLY A 34 -13.08 6.94 -16.33
C GLY A 34 -11.63 7.44 -16.38
N TRP A 35 -10.76 6.78 -17.15
CA TRP A 35 -9.47 7.38 -17.54
C TRP A 35 -9.67 8.38 -18.67
N SER A 36 -8.89 9.47 -18.63
CA SER A 36 -8.85 10.48 -19.68
C SER A 36 -7.43 10.98 -19.90
N ILE A 37 -7.13 11.41 -21.12
CA ILE A 37 -5.90 12.14 -21.43
C ILE A 37 -6.20 13.63 -21.27
N VAL A 38 -5.45 14.31 -20.40
CA VAL A 38 -5.60 15.74 -20.14
C VAL A 38 -4.49 16.50 -20.87
N GLY A 39 -4.90 17.42 -21.75
CA GLY A 39 -4.00 18.31 -22.47
C GLY A 39 -2.93 17.62 -23.33
N ASP A 40 -3.21 16.42 -23.85
CA ASP A 40 -2.24 15.56 -24.56
C ASP A 40 -0.94 15.30 -23.77
N HIS A 41 -1.01 15.35 -22.44
CA HIS A 41 0.16 15.32 -21.57
C HIS A 41 0.15 14.18 -20.55
N HIS A 42 -0.96 13.96 -19.85
CA HIS A 42 -1.03 12.99 -18.75
C HIS A 42 -2.37 12.26 -18.70
N LEU A 43 -2.38 11.11 -18.04
CA LEU A 43 -3.60 10.37 -17.72
C LEU A 43 -4.16 10.86 -16.40
N GLU A 44 -5.48 11.02 -16.31
CA GLU A 44 -6.17 11.29 -15.05
C GLU A 44 -7.37 10.34 -14.87
N LYS A 45 -7.53 9.83 -13.65
CA LYS A 45 -8.77 9.15 -13.21
C LYS A 45 -9.13 9.49 -11.76
N LYS A 46 -10.43 9.64 -11.53
CA LYS A 46 -11.02 9.89 -10.21
C LYS A 46 -11.74 8.65 -9.68
N TYR A 47 -11.23 8.11 -8.60
CA TYR A 47 -11.82 7.01 -7.83
C TYR A 47 -12.67 7.56 -6.68
N ARG A 48 -13.84 6.98 -6.45
CA ARG A 48 -14.78 7.37 -5.39
C ARG A 48 -14.91 6.27 -4.34
N PHE A 49 -14.99 6.68 -3.09
CA PHE A 49 -15.06 5.82 -1.91
C PHE A 49 -16.11 6.38 -0.94
N PRO A 50 -16.73 5.54 -0.09
CA PRO A 50 -17.73 6.00 0.87
C PRO A 50 -17.15 6.81 2.04
N ASP A 51 -15.85 6.64 2.35
CA ASP A 51 -15.18 7.31 3.46
C ASP A 51 -13.68 7.53 3.16
N PHE A 52 -13.00 8.28 4.04
CA PHE A 52 -11.56 8.54 3.92
C PHE A 52 -10.70 7.30 4.15
N ARG A 53 -11.11 6.38 5.03
CA ARG A 53 -10.31 5.19 5.36
C ARG A 53 -10.16 4.28 4.15
N GLN A 54 -11.25 4.05 3.41
CA GLN A 54 -11.23 3.23 2.19
C GLN A 54 -10.45 3.90 1.06
N ALA A 55 -10.50 5.22 0.97
CA ALA A 55 -9.67 5.99 0.03
C ALA A 55 -8.18 5.86 0.39
N LEU A 56 -7.82 5.99 1.67
CA LEU A 56 -6.44 5.81 2.15
C LEU A 56 -5.93 4.37 1.93
N ASP A 57 -6.75 3.35 2.19
CA ASP A 57 -6.39 1.95 1.91
C ASP A 57 -6.12 1.71 0.41
N PHE A 58 -6.80 2.44 -0.48
CA PHE A 58 -6.51 2.40 -1.92
C PHE A 58 -5.19 3.07 -2.25
N VAL A 59 -4.91 4.25 -1.67
CA VAL A 59 -3.62 4.94 -1.83
C VAL A 59 -2.45 4.04 -1.42
N GLY A 60 -2.55 3.31 -0.30
CA GLY A 60 -1.51 2.35 0.11
C GLY A 60 -1.20 1.30 -0.95
N ARG A 61 -2.24 0.70 -1.55
CA ARG A 61 -2.09 -0.29 -2.65
C ARG A 61 -1.46 0.32 -3.90
N ILE A 62 -1.82 1.56 -4.23
CA ILE A 62 -1.20 2.29 -5.34
C ILE A 62 0.27 2.60 -5.04
N GLY A 63 0.61 2.94 -3.81
CA GLY A 63 2.00 3.13 -3.38
C GLY A 63 2.84 1.87 -3.56
N GLU A 64 2.35 0.72 -3.10
CA GLU A 64 3.04 -0.55 -3.32
C GLU A 64 3.15 -0.92 -4.82
N LEU A 65 2.11 -0.60 -5.61
CA LEU A 65 2.14 -0.79 -7.06
C LEU A 65 3.21 0.08 -7.71
N ALA A 66 3.34 1.35 -7.30
CA ALA A 66 4.37 2.27 -7.79
C ALA A 66 5.78 1.73 -7.56
N GLU A 67 6.07 1.27 -6.35
CA GLU A 67 7.38 0.69 -6.03
C GLU A 67 7.66 -0.59 -6.84
N ARG A 68 6.68 -1.49 -6.97
CA ARG A 68 6.85 -2.71 -7.78
C ARG A 68 7.07 -2.42 -9.27
N GLN A 69 6.52 -1.32 -9.77
CA GLN A 69 6.65 -0.95 -11.18
C GLN A 69 7.80 0.02 -11.45
N GLY A 70 8.40 0.62 -10.42
CA GLY A 70 9.37 1.70 -10.58
C GLY A 70 8.78 2.89 -11.35
N HIS A 71 7.48 3.15 -11.19
CA HIS A 71 6.74 4.19 -11.90
C HIS A 71 5.77 4.87 -10.94
N HIS A 72 5.99 6.14 -10.67
CA HIS A 72 5.36 6.85 -9.55
C HIS A 72 4.32 7.85 -10.06
N PRO A 73 3.03 7.65 -9.77
CA PRO A 73 1.99 8.60 -10.13
C PRO A 73 1.92 9.76 -9.11
N ASP A 74 1.32 10.86 -9.51
CA ASP A 74 0.83 11.88 -8.60
C ASP A 74 -0.51 11.44 -8.00
N ILE A 75 -0.63 11.52 -6.67
CA ILE A 75 -1.80 11.04 -5.93
C ILE A 75 -2.42 12.17 -5.13
N HIS A 76 -3.68 12.51 -5.42
CA HIS A 76 -4.47 13.43 -4.61
C HIS A 76 -5.54 12.67 -3.83
N LEU A 77 -5.36 12.60 -2.51
CA LEU A 77 -6.30 11.98 -1.55
C LEU A 77 -7.19 13.04 -0.88
N ALA A 78 -8.50 12.80 -0.87
CA ALA A 78 -9.48 13.60 -0.14
C ALA A 78 -10.61 12.69 0.41
N TRP A 79 -11.53 13.26 1.20
CA TRP A 79 -12.66 12.50 1.74
C TRP A 79 -13.45 11.80 0.63
N GLY A 80 -13.52 10.47 0.68
CA GLY A 80 -14.24 9.65 -0.29
C GLY A 80 -13.70 9.72 -1.73
N LYS A 81 -12.45 10.17 -1.94
CA LYS A 81 -11.93 10.43 -3.29
C LYS A 81 -10.43 10.23 -3.39
N VAL A 82 -9.98 9.59 -4.47
CA VAL A 82 -8.58 9.57 -4.90
C VAL A 82 -8.53 9.99 -6.36
N VAL A 83 -7.67 10.94 -6.71
CA VAL A 83 -7.35 11.26 -8.10
C VAL A 83 -5.93 10.78 -8.37
N LEU A 84 -5.77 9.96 -9.41
CA LEU A 84 -4.46 9.56 -9.91
C LEU A 84 -4.16 10.35 -11.18
N THR A 85 -2.98 10.95 -11.20
CA THR A 85 -2.40 11.61 -12.37
C THR A 85 -1.12 10.86 -12.73
N VAL A 86 -1.03 10.35 -13.96
CA VAL A 86 0.05 9.45 -14.39
C VAL A 86 0.69 9.98 -15.66
N TRP A 87 2.01 10.19 -15.60
CA TRP A 87 2.84 10.61 -16.72
C TRP A 87 4.31 10.30 -16.43
N THR A 88 5.13 10.34 -17.48
CA THR A 88 6.56 10.07 -17.37
C THR A 88 7.36 11.37 -17.23
N HIS A 89 7.77 11.69 -16.00
CA HIS A 89 8.52 12.92 -15.66
C HIS A 89 9.72 13.21 -16.56
N LYS A 90 10.45 12.16 -16.96
CA LYS A 90 11.70 12.29 -17.72
C LYS A 90 11.52 12.88 -19.12
N ILE A 91 10.35 12.73 -19.72
CA ILE A 91 10.08 13.20 -21.09
C ILE A 91 8.95 14.23 -21.18
N ASP A 92 8.42 14.67 -20.03
CA ASP A 92 7.30 15.63 -20.00
C ASP A 92 6.10 15.18 -20.85
N GLY A 93 5.66 13.94 -20.63
CA GLY A 93 4.50 13.38 -21.32
C GLY A 93 4.27 11.90 -21.11
N LEU A 94 3.44 11.34 -21.98
CA LEU A 94 3.00 9.94 -21.90
C LEU A 94 3.98 8.97 -22.56
N THR A 95 4.16 7.82 -21.92
CA THR A 95 4.73 6.60 -22.47
C THR A 95 3.75 5.46 -22.29
N GLU A 96 4.01 4.30 -22.91
CA GLU A 96 3.18 3.11 -22.70
C GLU A 96 3.13 2.69 -21.23
N SER A 97 4.21 2.91 -20.46
CA SER A 97 4.27 2.63 -19.02
C SER A 97 3.18 3.35 -18.23
N ASP A 98 2.78 4.55 -18.66
CA ASP A 98 1.69 5.30 -18.00
C ASP A 98 0.34 4.56 -18.14
N PHE A 99 0.08 4.00 -19.33
CA PHE A 99 -1.12 3.20 -19.58
C PHE A 99 -1.07 1.83 -18.90
N VAL A 100 0.10 1.21 -18.82
CA VAL A 100 0.31 -0.03 -18.06
C VAL A 100 0.04 0.20 -16.58
N PHE A 101 0.55 1.29 -16.01
CA PHE A 101 0.32 1.66 -14.62
C PHE A 101 -1.18 1.91 -14.36
N ALA A 102 -1.83 2.69 -15.23
CA ALA A 102 -3.27 2.97 -15.16
C ALA A 102 -4.12 1.70 -15.15
N ALA A 103 -3.82 0.74 -16.03
CA ALA A 103 -4.51 -0.54 -16.09
C ALA A 103 -4.34 -1.38 -14.80
N LYS A 104 -3.13 -1.37 -14.21
CA LYS A 104 -2.87 -2.07 -12.95
C LYS A 104 -3.50 -1.38 -11.74
N ALA A 105 -3.63 -0.05 -11.76
CA ALA A 105 -4.30 0.71 -10.71
C ALA A 105 -5.79 0.32 -10.61
N ASP A 106 -6.43 0.05 -11.75
CA ASP A 106 -7.81 -0.46 -11.78
C ASP A 106 -7.94 -1.86 -11.17
N LEU A 107 -7.01 -2.78 -11.47
CA LEU A 107 -6.99 -4.09 -10.82
C LEU A 107 -6.74 -3.98 -9.31
N ALA A 108 -5.88 -3.05 -8.90
CA ALA A 108 -5.62 -2.80 -7.48
C ALA A 108 -6.88 -2.36 -6.74
N LEU A 109 -7.83 -1.67 -7.40
CA LEU A 109 -9.13 -1.34 -6.84
C LEU A 109 -10.00 -2.59 -6.65
N GLU A 110 -10.11 -3.41 -7.70
CA GLU A 110 -10.99 -4.61 -7.77
C GLU A 110 -10.61 -5.69 -6.76
N ALA A 111 -9.33 -5.83 -6.41
CA ALA A 111 -8.85 -6.79 -5.41
C ALA A 111 -9.56 -6.68 -4.04
N LYS A 112 -10.17 -5.52 -3.70
CA LYS A 112 -10.98 -5.37 -2.47
C LYS A 112 -12.41 -5.91 -2.60
N ALA A 113 -12.96 -6.01 -3.80
CA ALA A 113 -14.31 -6.54 -4.00
C ALA A 113 -14.36 -8.04 -3.67
N SER A 114 -13.31 -8.78 -4.04
CA SER A 114 -13.22 -10.23 -3.82
C SER A 114 -12.80 -10.61 -2.40
N ASN A 115 -12.05 -9.75 -1.70
CA ASN A 115 -11.50 -10.05 -0.36
C ASN A 115 -12.40 -9.65 0.82
N ARG A 116 -13.60 -9.11 0.62
CA ARG A 116 -14.57 -8.91 1.73
C ARG A 116 -15.06 -10.22 2.35
N SER A 117 -14.80 -11.36 1.71
CA SER A 117 -15.03 -12.69 2.27
C SER A 117 -13.86 -13.24 3.12
N ALA A 118 -12.70 -12.56 3.17
CA ALA A 118 -11.46 -13.06 3.76
C ALA A 118 -11.06 -12.32 5.06
N THR A 119 -12.01 -11.73 5.79
CA THR A 119 -11.76 -11.04 7.07
C THR A 119 -11.32 -11.97 8.21
N ALA A 120 -11.50 -13.29 8.06
CA ALA A 120 -11.21 -14.27 9.10
C ALA A 120 -9.71 -14.55 9.35
N THR A 121 -8.83 -14.33 8.37
CA THR A 121 -7.38 -14.63 8.47
C THR A 121 -6.55 -13.52 9.11
N ASP A 122 -7.05 -12.28 9.14
CA ASP A 122 -6.37 -11.15 9.77
C ASP A 122 -6.73 -11.07 11.27
N GLU A 123 -7.99 -11.34 11.63
CA GLU A 123 -8.43 -11.45 13.01
C GLU A 123 -7.72 -12.58 13.77
N THR A 124 -7.46 -13.72 13.12
CA THR A 124 -6.71 -14.84 13.74
C THR A 124 -5.25 -14.50 14.01
N LYS A 125 -4.60 -13.70 13.14
CA LYS A 125 -3.21 -13.24 13.38
C LYS A 125 -3.14 -12.21 14.49
N VAL A 126 -4.08 -11.26 14.53
CA VAL A 126 -4.19 -10.27 15.60
C VAL A 126 -4.50 -10.94 16.93
N GLN A 127 -5.39 -11.94 16.93
CA GLN A 127 -5.70 -12.72 18.12
C GLN A 127 -4.49 -13.51 18.62
N ARG A 128 -3.74 -14.16 17.71
CA ARG A 128 -2.51 -14.85 18.06
C ARG A 128 -1.45 -13.90 18.63
N MET A 129 -1.33 -12.70 18.08
CA MET A 129 -0.41 -11.68 18.60
C MET A 129 -0.81 -11.25 20.02
N ARG A 130 -2.11 -11.07 20.30
CA ARG A 130 -2.62 -10.73 21.63
C ARG A 130 -2.38 -11.84 22.65
N GLU A 131 -2.59 -13.09 22.27
CA GLU A 131 -2.28 -14.26 23.11
C GLU A 131 -0.81 -14.30 23.51
N LEU A 132 0.11 -14.08 22.55
CA LEU A 132 1.55 -14.05 22.82
C LEU A 132 1.95 -12.91 23.75
N VAL A 133 1.33 -11.73 23.61
CA VAL A 133 1.56 -10.60 24.50
C VAL A 133 1.06 -10.92 25.91
N GLN A 134 -0.13 -11.51 26.05
CA GLN A 134 -0.69 -11.88 27.34
C GLN A 134 0.18 -12.94 28.04
N GLU A 135 0.63 -13.97 27.31
CA GLU A 135 1.52 -15.00 27.82
C GLU A 135 2.85 -14.40 28.33
N ALA A 136 3.43 -13.45 27.59
CA ALA A 136 4.63 -12.74 28.02
C ALA A 136 4.41 -11.92 29.30
N GLU A 137 3.24 -11.29 29.45
CA GLU A 137 2.89 -10.55 30.67
C GLU A 137 2.69 -11.46 31.88
N ASP A 138 2.07 -12.62 31.68
CA ASP A 138 1.83 -13.62 32.72
C ASP A 138 3.16 -14.23 33.21
N ILE A 139 4.07 -14.55 32.29
CA ILE A 139 5.44 -15.00 32.63
C ILE A 139 6.17 -13.93 33.45
N ARG A 140 6.12 -12.67 33.01
CA ARG A 140 6.75 -11.55 33.73
C ARG A 140 6.20 -11.42 35.15
N ARG A 141 4.87 -11.57 35.33
CA ARG A 141 4.23 -11.50 36.64
C ARG A 141 4.65 -12.66 37.55
N ALA A 142 4.66 -13.88 37.03
CA ALA A 142 5.07 -15.06 37.80
C ALA A 142 6.53 -14.96 38.29
N VAL A 143 7.43 -14.44 37.45
CA VAL A 143 8.82 -14.18 37.86
C VAL A 143 8.88 -13.12 38.96
N TYR A 144 8.10 -12.05 38.84
CA TYR A 144 8.07 -10.98 39.85
C TYR A 144 7.55 -11.50 41.19
N ASP A 145 6.44 -12.22 41.20
CA ASP A 145 5.81 -12.76 42.42
C ASP A 145 6.74 -13.78 43.09
N GLY A 146 7.34 -14.70 42.31
CA GLY A 146 8.33 -15.65 42.84
C GLY A 146 9.57 -14.98 43.43
N MET A 147 10.01 -13.84 42.88
CA MET A 147 11.09 -13.04 43.46
C MET A 147 10.69 -12.37 44.78
N GLN A 148 9.42 -11.98 44.95
CA GLN A 148 8.92 -11.43 46.23
C GLN A 148 8.80 -12.51 47.29
N ASP A 149 8.32 -13.70 46.94
CA ASP A 149 8.25 -14.84 47.85
C ASP A 149 9.65 -15.26 48.33
N LEU A 150 10.64 -15.35 47.44
CA LEU A 150 12.04 -15.61 47.82
C LEU A 150 12.61 -14.56 48.77
N ARG A 151 12.21 -13.28 48.63
CA ARG A 151 12.60 -12.20 49.56
C ARG A 151 11.91 -12.32 50.92
N ALA A 152 10.67 -12.79 50.96
CA ALA A 152 9.91 -12.98 52.19
C ALA A 152 10.47 -14.15 53.05
N ILE A 153 10.99 -15.20 52.40
CA ILE A 153 11.50 -16.41 53.09
C ILE A 153 12.99 -16.28 53.48
N LEU A 154 13.72 -15.29 52.93
CA LEU A 154 15.11 -14.99 53.27
C LEU A 154 15.27 -13.56 53.85
N PRO A 155 14.72 -13.27 55.05
CA PRO A 155 14.92 -11.96 55.66
C PRO A 155 16.40 -11.78 56.06
N GLY A 156 17.09 -10.86 55.38
CA GLY A 156 18.38 -10.33 55.86
C GLY A 156 19.63 -10.56 55.01
N LYS A 157 19.58 -11.18 53.82
CA LYS A 157 20.76 -11.22 52.94
C LYS A 157 20.88 -9.92 52.13
N ARG A 158 21.67 -8.97 52.64
CA ARG A 158 22.16 -7.81 51.86
C ARG A 158 23.04 -8.34 50.72
N TYR A 159 22.61 -8.17 49.48
CA TYR A 159 23.51 -8.29 48.34
C TYR A 159 24.41 -7.04 48.28
N PRO A 160 25.74 -7.19 48.13
CA PRO A 160 26.62 -6.05 47.96
C PRO A 160 26.26 -5.31 46.67
N ARG A 161 26.07 -3.99 46.77
CA ARG A 161 26.03 -3.09 45.60
C ARG A 161 27.42 -3.09 44.98
N THR A 162 27.60 -3.74 43.86
CA THR A 162 28.69 -3.40 42.95
C THR A 162 28.14 -2.40 41.93
N TYR A 163 28.44 -1.12 42.17
CA TYR A 163 28.56 -0.15 41.09
C TYR A 163 29.93 -0.39 40.46
N HIS A 164 29.96 -0.62 39.14
CA HIS A 164 30.88 0.01 38.18
C HIS A 164 30.39 -0.31 36.77
#